data_AF-Q57WV1-F1
#
_entry.id   AF-Q57WV1-F1
#
_cell.length_a   1.000
_cell.length_b   1.000
_cell.length_c   1.000
_cell.angle_alpha   90.00
_cell.angle_beta   90.00
_cell.angle_gamma   90.00
#
_symmetry.space_group_name_H-M   'P 1'
#
loop_
_entity.id
_entity.type
_entity.pdbx_description
1 polymer ?
#
loop_
_entity_poly.entity_id
_entity_poly.type
_entity_poly.pdbx_seq_one_letter_code
_entity_poly.pdbx_strand_id
1 'polypeptide(L)'
;MAVITNTSSLNGGFVSGSFMFLNDIFLYYSTSDLIWVGFMSMLMFIIMLWLSNVVVPAIRMDRYLANIPRAPGGLPVLGHALELLEGSPSSKMASWSLRPWKAKRENTVAVTKAGTNRIVAFTVFSQRVVYINEPALIKRVLLSNQRNYTKDIASSYKHFMCLLGNGLVTAEGHKWRKGRLMLSHSLRIDILEDMPEMTMRAVGRIMEKLRTVGSGVPFLDLNEEFRHLTLQVIGETVLSLSAEETDRIFPTLYLPIVHECNRRVWEPWRAFMFFSDGFRERRRCLKRLNAVICDIIQERWRQRNEGSQKDVMSLCLSQVDALDNNMLLQLRDDVKTLLLAGHETSAALLTWATYEVICHPEIRDKVVEEAKALFDPAHCDRTMETPEGVWGIPSASAVRSSLRWTPAVLRETLRKHSVVPLVMRVAVNNDKWPASETGLDKDVVIPAGCSVAVGIEGVHQRPDIWEDPGSFNPERFLDVAIPNDTNSPPTGEKYEKRIDPYAFIPFINGPRNCLGQHLSMMETQVALAYLFLNWDLQLHGAVSQSDTEINKELQQEVGRPHKFLIPIVPGNGLKVVGHPRPRY
;
A
#
# COMPACT_ATOMS: atom_id res chain seq x y z
N MET A 1 -2.43 -35.94 35.78
CA MET A 1 -2.94 -36.13 37.15
C MET A 1 -4.42 -36.47 37.06
N ALA A 2 -4.75 -37.68 37.50
CA ALA A 2 -6.04 -38.26 37.88
C ALA A 2 -7.28 -38.08 36.96
N VAL A 3 -7.89 -39.22 36.59
CA VAL A 3 -9.33 -39.58 36.64
C VAL A 3 -9.44 -40.87 35.79
N ILE A 4 -9.36 -42.08 36.38
CA ILE A 4 -10.41 -42.85 37.10
C ILE A 4 -10.91 -44.00 36.20
N THR A 5 -10.54 -45.20 36.64
CA THR A 5 -11.29 -46.47 36.68
C THR A 5 -12.46 -46.68 35.72
N ASN A 6 -12.45 -47.82 35.03
CA ASN A 6 -13.21 -49.02 35.43
C ASN A 6 -13.55 -49.82 34.17
N THR A 7 -13.08 -51.08 34.07
CA THR A 7 -13.81 -52.22 33.51
C THR A 7 -12.87 -53.43 33.45
N SER A 8 -13.04 -54.30 34.44
CA SER A 8 -12.55 -55.66 34.46
C SER A 8 -13.28 -56.51 33.42
N SER A 9 -12.53 -57.17 32.55
CA SER A 9 -12.70 -58.58 32.13
C SER A 9 -12.09 -58.78 30.74
N LEU A 10 -11.48 -59.95 30.55
CA LEU A 10 -10.94 -60.51 29.30
C LEU A 10 -9.42 -60.33 29.12
N ASN A 11 -8.74 -61.46 29.39
CA ASN A 11 -7.52 -61.95 28.75
C ASN A 11 -6.17 -61.42 29.25
N GLY A 12 -5.71 -62.00 30.36
CA GLY A 12 -4.29 -62.06 30.72
C GLY A 12 -3.50 -62.82 29.66
N GLY A 13 -2.48 -62.17 29.10
CA GLY A 13 -1.60 -62.77 28.08
C GLY A 13 -0.74 -61.76 27.32
N PHE A 14 -1.08 -60.47 27.34
CA PHE A 14 -0.40 -59.45 26.52
C PHE A 14 0.34 -58.34 27.29
N VAL A 15 0.34 -58.36 28.63
CA VAL A 15 0.89 -57.25 29.44
C VAL A 15 2.30 -57.53 30.00
N SER A 16 2.74 -58.79 30.06
CA SER A 16 4.08 -59.14 30.60
C SER A 16 5.24 -58.91 29.61
N GLY A 17 5.01 -59.03 28.30
CA GLY A 17 6.07 -58.87 27.28
C GLY A 17 6.54 -57.42 27.11
N SER A 18 5.63 -56.45 27.23
CA SER A 18 5.95 -55.02 27.04
C SER A 18 6.76 -54.43 28.19
N PHE A 19 6.61 -54.96 29.41
CA PHE A 19 7.39 -54.53 30.57
C PHE A 19 8.83 -55.08 30.57
N MET A 20 9.03 -56.27 30.00
CA MET A 20 10.36 -56.89 29.91
C MET A 20 11.26 -56.15 28.90
N PHE A 21 10.67 -55.74 27.76
CA PHE A 21 11.40 -55.02 26.71
C PHE A 21 11.88 -53.62 27.15
N LEU A 22 11.10 -52.93 28.00
CA LEU A 22 11.50 -51.63 28.55
C LEU A 22 12.64 -51.75 29.56
N ASN A 23 12.67 -52.83 30.35
CA ASN A 23 13.72 -53.04 31.35
C ASN A 23 15.08 -53.36 30.70
N ASP A 24 15.09 -54.12 29.60
CA ASP A 24 16.32 -54.45 28.87
C ASP A 24 16.97 -53.22 28.19
N ILE A 25 16.16 -52.25 27.75
CA ILE A 25 16.66 -50.99 27.15
C ILE A 25 17.40 -50.14 28.19
N PHE A 26 16.93 -50.09 29.44
CA PHE A 26 17.59 -49.36 30.52
C PHE A 26 18.85 -50.06 31.05
N LEU A 27 19.00 -51.37 30.82
CA LEU A 27 20.18 -52.13 31.24
C LEU A 27 21.36 -52.03 30.25
N TYR A 28 21.09 -51.72 28.97
CA TYR A 28 22.12 -51.69 27.93
C TYR A 28 22.58 -50.30 27.49
N TYR A 29 21.79 -49.26 27.70
CA TYR A 29 22.10 -47.89 27.26
C TYR A 29 22.34 -46.96 28.44
N SER A 30 23.42 -46.18 28.37
CA SER A 30 23.65 -45.11 29.34
C SER A 30 22.53 -44.07 29.24
N THR A 31 22.27 -43.32 30.31
CA THR A 31 21.31 -42.20 30.27
C THR A 31 21.65 -41.20 29.17
N SER A 32 22.94 -41.00 28.87
CA SER A 32 23.41 -40.21 27.72
C SER A 32 22.98 -40.80 26.37
N ASP A 33 23.05 -42.12 26.18
CA ASP A 33 22.68 -42.75 24.90
C ASP A 33 21.17 -42.64 24.65
N LEU A 34 20.35 -42.81 25.69
CA LEU A 34 18.90 -42.61 25.60
C LEU A 34 18.54 -41.16 25.25
N ILE A 35 19.24 -40.18 25.83
CA ILE A 35 19.08 -38.76 25.48
C ILE A 35 19.48 -38.51 24.01
N TRP A 36 20.59 -39.10 23.54
CA TRP A 36 21.03 -38.97 22.16
C TRP A 36 20.05 -39.58 21.16
N VAL A 37 19.54 -40.78 21.43
CA VAL A 37 18.50 -41.43 20.59
C VAL A 37 17.21 -40.60 20.59
N GLY A 38 16.80 -40.07 21.74
CA GLY A 38 15.67 -39.15 21.86
C GLY A 38 15.85 -37.86 21.04
N PHE A 39 17.03 -37.24 21.12
CA PHE A 39 17.35 -36.04 20.35
C PHE A 39 17.39 -36.33 18.84
N MET A 40 18.03 -37.43 18.41
CA MET A 40 18.13 -37.81 17.00
C MET A 40 16.77 -38.19 16.41
N SER A 41 15.92 -38.90 17.16
CA SER A 41 14.55 -39.21 16.72
C SER A 41 13.70 -37.94 16.60
N MET A 42 13.82 -36.99 17.53
CA MET A 42 13.17 -35.68 17.43
C MET A 42 13.67 -34.89 16.21
N LEU A 43 14.98 -34.88 15.97
CA LEU A 43 15.58 -34.23 14.80
C LEU A 43 15.11 -34.86 13.49
N MET A 44 15.10 -36.20 13.39
CA MET A 44 14.57 -36.91 12.23
C MET A 44 13.08 -36.61 12.01
N PHE A 45 12.28 -36.57 13.06
CA PHE A 45 10.87 -36.20 12.98
C PHE A 45 10.70 -34.76 12.46
N ILE A 46 11.48 -33.81 12.95
CA ILE A 46 11.51 -32.42 12.46
C ILE A 46 11.91 -32.37 10.98
N ILE A 47 12.93 -33.13 10.57
CA ILE A 47 13.38 -33.20 9.17
C ILE A 47 12.29 -33.82 8.28
N MET A 48 11.63 -34.91 8.70
CA MET A 48 10.54 -35.52 7.96
C MET A 48 9.33 -34.58 7.82
N LEU A 49 8.99 -33.85 8.89
CA LEU A 49 7.96 -32.81 8.84
C LEU A 49 8.34 -31.69 7.87
N TRP A 50 9.60 -31.25 7.89
CA TRP A 50 10.10 -30.23 6.97
C TRP A 50 10.09 -30.71 5.51
N LEU A 51 10.56 -31.93 5.23
CA LEU A 51 10.53 -32.52 3.90
C LEU A 51 9.10 -32.65 3.37
N SER A 52 8.19 -33.18 4.18
CA SER A 52 6.80 -33.42 3.78
C SER A 52 5.98 -32.14 3.62
N ASN A 53 6.17 -31.13 4.48
CA ASN A 53 5.37 -29.90 4.46
C ASN A 53 6.01 -28.76 3.67
N VAL A 54 7.32 -28.79 3.44
CA VAL A 54 8.03 -27.71 2.73
C VAL A 54 8.60 -28.19 1.40
N VAL A 55 9.37 -29.27 1.39
CA VAL A 55 10.14 -29.71 0.20
C VAL A 55 9.29 -30.46 -0.83
N VAL A 56 8.36 -31.30 -0.41
CA VAL A 56 7.48 -32.03 -1.36
C VAL A 56 6.50 -31.06 -2.06
N PRO A 57 5.77 -30.18 -1.35
CA PRO A 57 4.89 -29.19 -1.98
C PRO A 57 5.66 -28.25 -2.90
N ALA A 58 6.85 -27.81 -2.45
CA ALA A 58 7.82 -27.07 -3.24
C ALA A 58 8.11 -27.69 -4.60
N ILE A 59 8.56 -28.95 -4.62
CA ILE A 59 8.93 -29.66 -5.86
C ILE A 59 7.71 -29.81 -6.76
N ARG A 60 6.54 -30.13 -6.18
CA ARG A 60 5.28 -30.23 -6.94
C ARG A 60 4.94 -28.91 -7.62
N MET A 61 5.08 -27.80 -6.91
CA MET A 61 4.82 -26.46 -7.41
C MET A 61 5.83 -26.04 -8.48
N ASP A 62 7.11 -26.36 -8.28
CA ASP A 62 8.18 -26.10 -9.26
C ASP A 62 7.92 -26.82 -10.60
N ARG A 63 7.27 -28.00 -10.58
CA ARG A 63 6.85 -28.70 -11.81
C ARG A 63 5.76 -27.96 -12.57
N TYR A 64 4.77 -27.39 -11.88
CA TYR A 64 3.73 -26.57 -12.51
C TYR A 64 4.32 -25.29 -13.14
N LEU A 65 5.23 -24.64 -12.44
CA LEU A 65 5.86 -23.38 -12.86
C LEU A 65 7.05 -23.58 -13.81
N ALA A 66 7.35 -24.80 -14.25
CA ALA A 66 8.54 -25.11 -15.05
C ALA A 66 8.55 -24.45 -16.44
N ASN A 67 7.38 -24.07 -16.95
CA ASN A 67 7.22 -23.44 -18.27
C ASN A 67 7.09 -21.92 -18.19
N ILE A 68 7.20 -21.33 -17.00
CA ILE A 68 7.21 -19.87 -16.84
C ILE A 68 8.68 -19.42 -16.80
N PRO A 69 9.08 -18.35 -17.52
CA PRO A 69 10.41 -17.76 -17.42
C PRO A 69 10.77 -17.48 -15.96
N ARG A 70 11.95 -17.91 -15.52
CA ARG A 70 12.41 -17.70 -14.15
C ARG A 70 13.36 -16.51 -14.09
N ALA A 71 13.23 -15.70 -13.04
CA ALA A 71 14.20 -14.67 -12.74
C ALA A 71 15.61 -15.29 -12.55
N PRO A 72 16.68 -14.58 -12.94
CA PRO A 72 18.06 -15.02 -12.70
C PRO A 72 18.44 -14.85 -11.22
N GLY A 73 19.57 -15.45 -10.81
CA GLY A 73 20.16 -15.23 -9.47
C GLY A 73 19.57 -16.06 -8.33
N GLY A 74 18.61 -16.95 -8.61
CA GLY A 74 18.05 -17.83 -7.59
C GLY A 74 19.04 -18.87 -7.06
N LEU A 75 19.29 -18.85 -5.75
CA LEU A 75 20.12 -19.83 -5.02
C LEU A 75 19.29 -21.02 -4.51
N PRO A 76 19.92 -22.19 -4.27
CA PRO A 76 19.29 -23.29 -3.54
C PRO A 76 18.81 -22.82 -2.15
N VAL A 77 17.63 -23.26 -1.73
CA VAL A 77 16.97 -22.92 -0.45
C VAL A 77 16.52 -21.46 -0.31
N LEU A 78 17.41 -20.48 -0.50
CA LEU A 78 17.09 -19.05 -0.36
C LEU A 78 16.24 -18.53 -1.52
N GLY A 79 16.35 -19.15 -2.70
CA GLY A 79 15.80 -18.61 -3.92
C GLY A 79 16.45 -17.27 -4.25
N HIS A 80 15.63 -16.26 -4.52
CA HIS A 80 16.00 -14.91 -4.95
C HIS A 80 16.01 -13.93 -3.77
N ALA A 81 16.00 -14.43 -2.52
CA ALA A 81 15.98 -13.58 -1.34
C ALA A 81 17.17 -12.61 -1.31
N LEU A 82 18.38 -13.05 -1.67
CA LEU A 82 19.56 -12.17 -1.72
C LEU A 82 19.45 -11.12 -2.84
N GLU A 83 19.01 -11.51 -4.03
CA GLU A 83 18.79 -10.60 -5.16
C GLU A 83 17.80 -9.47 -4.83
N LEU A 84 16.77 -9.78 -4.04
CA LEU A 84 15.80 -8.79 -3.57
C LEU A 84 16.40 -7.86 -2.51
N LEU A 85 17.40 -8.29 -1.72
CA LEU A 85 18.01 -7.45 -0.68
C LEU A 85 18.96 -6.37 -1.22
N GLU A 86 19.45 -6.48 -2.45
CA GLU A 86 20.42 -5.54 -3.04
C GLU A 86 19.86 -4.14 -3.34
N GLY A 87 18.54 -4.00 -3.45
CA GLY A 87 17.89 -2.75 -3.84
C GLY A 87 16.41 -2.75 -3.49
N SER A 88 15.61 -1.98 -4.24
CA SER A 88 14.15 -2.03 -4.09
C SER A 88 13.60 -3.37 -4.58
N PRO A 89 12.99 -4.20 -3.72
CA PRO A 89 12.48 -5.50 -4.13
C PRO A 89 11.38 -5.38 -5.18
N SER A 90 10.51 -4.37 -5.07
CA SER A 90 9.44 -4.17 -6.04
C SER A 90 9.99 -3.75 -7.41
N SER A 91 10.94 -2.82 -7.42
CA SER A 91 11.57 -2.36 -8.66
C SER A 91 12.44 -3.44 -9.29
N LYS A 92 13.08 -4.30 -8.47
CA LYS A 92 13.80 -5.49 -8.96
C LYS A 92 12.81 -6.48 -9.60
N MET A 93 11.69 -6.78 -8.96
CA MET A 93 10.63 -7.64 -9.52
C MET A 93 10.05 -7.06 -10.82
N ALA A 94 9.76 -5.75 -10.85
CA ALA A 94 9.32 -5.05 -12.06
C ALA A 94 10.37 -5.17 -13.17
N SER A 95 11.65 -4.92 -12.86
CA SER A 95 12.76 -5.02 -13.81
C SER A 95 12.93 -6.42 -14.40
N TRP A 96 12.64 -7.48 -13.63
CA TRP A 96 12.62 -8.84 -14.17
C TRP A 96 11.52 -9.01 -15.21
N SER A 97 10.35 -8.40 -15.03
CA SER A 97 9.27 -8.46 -16.02
C SER A 97 9.52 -7.60 -17.27
N LEU A 98 10.29 -6.51 -17.13
CA LEU A 98 10.59 -5.58 -18.23
C LEU A 98 11.79 -6.00 -19.11
N ARG A 99 12.48 -7.09 -18.76
CA ARG A 99 13.59 -7.66 -19.54
C ARG A 99 13.20 -9.03 -20.10
N PRO A 100 13.69 -9.41 -21.29
CA PRO A 100 13.40 -10.73 -21.85
C PRO A 100 14.23 -11.79 -21.12
N TRP A 101 13.61 -12.92 -20.78
CA TRP A 101 14.24 -14.06 -20.10
C TRP A 101 13.75 -15.35 -20.76
N LYS A 102 14.63 -16.35 -20.86
CA LYS A 102 14.26 -17.68 -21.37
C LYS A 102 13.70 -18.55 -20.24
N ALA A 103 12.63 -19.29 -20.51
CA ALA A 103 12.23 -20.41 -19.65
C ALA A 103 13.25 -21.55 -19.78
N LYS A 104 13.52 -22.29 -18.69
CA LYS A 104 14.51 -23.40 -18.69
C LYS A 104 14.24 -24.50 -19.73
N ARG A 105 13.03 -24.56 -20.32
CA ARG A 105 12.59 -25.60 -21.25
C ARG A 105 12.21 -25.10 -22.65
N GLU A 106 12.39 -23.81 -22.97
CA GLU A 106 11.97 -23.25 -24.25
C GLU A 106 13.16 -22.75 -25.08
N ASN A 107 13.14 -23.10 -26.37
CA ASN A 107 14.10 -22.64 -27.38
C ASN A 107 13.67 -21.33 -28.07
N THR A 108 12.45 -20.86 -27.82
CA THR A 108 11.85 -19.70 -28.49
C THR A 108 11.38 -18.68 -27.46
N VAL A 109 11.69 -17.41 -27.71
CA VAL A 109 11.28 -16.32 -26.83
C VAL A 109 9.98 -15.76 -27.40
N ALA A 110 8.88 -15.90 -26.68
CA ALA A 110 7.68 -15.12 -26.96
C ALA A 110 7.87 -13.71 -26.39
N VAL A 111 8.77 -12.98 -27.05
CA VAL A 111 9.03 -11.56 -26.80
C VAL A 111 7.79 -10.81 -27.27
N THR A 112 7.17 -10.00 -26.41
CA THR A 112 6.34 -8.90 -26.94
C THR A 112 7.20 -8.10 -27.92
N LYS A 113 6.64 -7.40 -28.91
CA LYS A 113 7.46 -6.62 -29.86
C LYS A 113 8.54 -5.73 -29.19
N ALA A 114 8.36 -5.39 -27.91
CA ALA A 114 9.25 -4.56 -27.10
C ALA A 114 10.22 -5.29 -26.15
N GLY A 115 10.34 -6.62 -26.13
CA GLY A 115 11.33 -7.28 -25.25
C GLY A 115 10.84 -7.67 -23.85
N THR A 116 9.55 -7.51 -23.52
CA THR A 116 9.06 -7.68 -22.14
C THR A 116 8.45 -9.07 -21.90
N ASN A 117 8.61 -9.59 -20.67
CA ASN A 117 7.90 -10.78 -20.22
C ASN A 117 6.60 -10.39 -19.52
N ARG A 118 5.48 -10.98 -19.96
CA ARG A 118 4.16 -10.79 -19.33
C ARG A 118 4.04 -11.43 -17.95
N ILE A 119 4.84 -12.47 -17.72
CA ILE A 119 4.82 -13.32 -16.53
C ILE A 119 6.24 -13.79 -16.20
N VAL A 120 6.64 -13.72 -14.93
CA VAL A 120 7.95 -14.20 -14.45
C VAL A 120 7.79 -14.94 -13.14
N ALA A 121 8.41 -16.10 -13.01
CA ALA A 121 8.44 -16.87 -11.77
C ALA A 121 9.72 -16.60 -10.97
N PHE A 122 9.60 -16.49 -9.66
CA PHE A 122 10.73 -16.45 -8.74
C PHE A 122 10.36 -17.13 -7.42
N THR A 123 11.37 -17.38 -6.60
CA THR A 123 11.24 -18.11 -5.34
C THR A 123 11.88 -17.27 -4.24
N VAL A 124 11.24 -17.17 -3.07
CA VAL A 124 11.81 -16.56 -1.86
C VAL A 124 11.63 -17.56 -0.73
N PHE A 125 12.72 -18.18 -0.28
CA PHE A 125 12.67 -19.33 0.62
C PHE A 125 11.72 -20.44 0.12
N SER A 126 10.67 -20.76 0.88
CA SER A 126 9.64 -21.73 0.50
C SER A 126 8.50 -21.13 -0.34
N GLN A 127 8.42 -19.80 -0.47
CA GLN A 127 7.37 -19.13 -1.21
C GLN A 127 7.74 -19.12 -2.71
N ARG A 128 6.82 -19.58 -3.55
CA ARG A 128 6.94 -19.47 -5.01
C ARG A 128 5.97 -18.41 -5.48
N VAL A 129 6.51 -17.46 -6.23
CA VAL A 129 5.82 -16.26 -6.64
C VAL A 129 5.80 -16.19 -8.16
N VAL A 130 4.65 -15.85 -8.70
CA VAL A 130 4.47 -15.50 -10.11
C VAL A 130 4.18 -14.00 -10.18
N TYR A 131 5.09 -13.24 -10.78
CA TYR A 131 4.90 -11.83 -11.06
C TYR A 131 4.18 -11.66 -12.40
N ILE A 132 3.17 -10.79 -12.44
CA ILE A 132 2.42 -10.45 -13.65
C ILE A 132 2.38 -8.93 -13.85
N ASN A 133 2.56 -8.50 -15.10
CA ASN A 133 2.42 -7.10 -15.54
C ASN A 133 1.52 -6.97 -16.79
N GLU A 134 0.76 -8.02 -17.11
CA GLU A 134 -0.10 -8.10 -18.29
C GLU A 134 -1.54 -7.74 -17.94
N PRO A 135 -2.13 -6.68 -18.52
CA PRO A 135 -3.49 -6.25 -18.23
C PRO A 135 -4.53 -7.39 -18.23
N ALA A 136 -4.44 -8.34 -19.17
CA ALA A 136 -5.34 -9.49 -19.21
C ALA A 136 -5.21 -10.42 -17.98
N LEU A 137 -3.98 -10.72 -17.55
CA LEU A 137 -3.71 -11.54 -16.36
C LEU A 137 -4.07 -10.79 -15.07
N ILE A 138 -3.80 -9.50 -15.01
CA ILE A 138 -4.17 -8.63 -13.89
C ILE A 138 -5.70 -8.61 -13.74
N LYS A 139 -6.44 -8.41 -14.84
CA LYS A 139 -7.90 -8.51 -14.88
C LYS A 139 -8.40 -9.86 -14.42
N ARG A 140 -7.72 -10.95 -14.79
CA ARG A 140 -8.05 -12.30 -14.34
C ARG A 140 -7.98 -12.44 -12.83
N VAL A 141 -6.86 -12.04 -12.25
CA VAL A 141 -6.59 -12.17 -10.81
C VAL A 141 -7.47 -11.23 -9.97
N LEU A 142 -7.72 -10.00 -10.44
CA LEU A 142 -8.40 -8.97 -9.66
C LEU A 142 -9.91 -8.87 -9.90
N LEU A 143 -10.40 -9.38 -11.04
CA LEU A 143 -11.83 -9.29 -11.39
C LEU A 143 -12.41 -10.64 -11.80
N SER A 144 -12.03 -11.21 -12.95
CA SER A 144 -12.80 -12.31 -13.55
C SER A 144 -12.73 -13.63 -12.77
N ASN A 145 -11.60 -13.92 -12.12
CA ASN A 145 -11.42 -15.08 -11.26
C ASN A 145 -11.05 -14.72 -9.81
N GLN A 146 -11.38 -13.50 -9.36
CA GLN A 146 -10.94 -12.96 -8.06
C GLN A 146 -11.33 -13.82 -6.84
N ARG A 147 -12.42 -14.60 -6.92
CA ARG A 147 -12.83 -15.51 -5.81
C ARG A 147 -11.81 -16.61 -5.55
N ASN A 148 -10.99 -16.95 -6.55
CA ASN A 148 -9.92 -17.93 -6.42
C ASN A 148 -8.63 -17.34 -5.85
N TYR A 149 -8.60 -16.04 -5.52
CA TYR A 149 -7.41 -15.34 -5.05
C TYR A 149 -7.67 -14.61 -3.74
N THR A 150 -6.99 -15.03 -2.67
CA THR A 150 -7.03 -14.35 -1.37
C THR A 150 -5.84 -13.42 -1.20
N LYS A 151 -5.89 -12.51 -0.23
CA LYS A 151 -4.72 -11.68 0.12
C LYS A 151 -3.63 -12.54 0.76
N ASP A 152 -2.38 -12.27 0.40
CA ASP A 152 -1.22 -12.90 1.04
C ASP A 152 -0.86 -12.17 2.35
N ILE A 153 -1.68 -12.37 3.39
CA ILE A 153 -1.54 -11.68 4.68
C ILE A 153 -0.21 -12.03 5.35
N ALA A 154 0.21 -13.29 5.25
CA ALA A 154 1.39 -13.81 5.93
C ALA A 154 2.71 -13.20 5.41
N SER A 155 2.79 -12.87 4.12
CA SER A 155 3.97 -12.19 3.55
C SER A 155 3.83 -10.67 3.56
N SER A 156 2.68 -10.12 3.16
CA SER A 156 2.56 -8.69 2.84
C SER A 156 2.16 -7.81 4.01
N TYR A 157 1.42 -8.35 4.98
CA TYR A 157 0.78 -7.55 6.04
C TYR A 157 1.21 -7.97 7.46
N LYS A 158 2.03 -9.01 7.61
CA LYS A 158 2.42 -9.61 8.90
C LYS A 158 2.79 -8.60 9.97
N HIS A 159 3.65 -7.63 9.64
CA HIS A 159 4.14 -6.64 10.60
C HIS A 159 3.11 -5.55 10.92
N PHE A 160 2.18 -5.30 10.00
CA PHE A 160 1.09 -4.31 10.14
C PHE A 160 -0.19 -4.89 10.73
N MET A 161 -0.28 -6.21 10.95
CA MET A 161 -1.46 -6.86 11.54
C MET A 161 -1.87 -6.28 12.91
N CYS A 162 -0.95 -5.67 13.65
CA CYS A 162 -1.30 -5.00 14.90
C CYS A 162 -2.16 -3.75 14.71
N LEU A 163 -2.00 -3.05 13.58
CA LEU A 163 -2.84 -1.92 13.18
C LEU A 163 -4.08 -2.41 12.42
N LEU A 164 -3.87 -3.27 11.42
CA LEU A 164 -4.93 -3.69 10.49
C LEU A 164 -5.94 -4.65 11.12
N GLY A 165 -5.51 -5.54 12.02
CA GLY A 165 -6.41 -6.49 12.70
C GLY A 165 -7.32 -7.25 11.73
N ASN A 166 -8.63 -7.23 12.00
CA ASN A 166 -9.68 -7.73 11.10
C ASN A 166 -10.34 -6.61 10.26
N GLY A 167 -9.67 -5.48 10.11
CA GLY A 167 -10.16 -4.34 9.36
C GLY A 167 -10.30 -4.63 7.87
N LEU A 168 -10.88 -3.67 7.15
CA LEU A 168 -11.26 -3.82 5.75
C LEU A 168 -10.16 -4.35 4.81
N VAL A 169 -8.90 -4.02 5.07
CA VAL A 169 -7.77 -4.46 4.24
C VAL A 169 -7.50 -5.96 4.41
N THR A 170 -7.65 -6.52 5.60
CA THR A 170 -7.30 -7.93 5.90
C THR A 170 -8.52 -8.84 5.98
N ALA A 171 -9.72 -8.26 6.11
CA ALA A 171 -10.96 -9.01 6.11
C ALA A 171 -11.19 -9.78 4.80
N GLU A 172 -11.85 -10.93 4.92
CA GLU A 172 -12.21 -11.82 3.82
C GLU A 172 -13.71 -12.18 3.88
N GLY A 173 -14.27 -12.64 2.75
CA GLY A 173 -15.65 -13.16 2.67
C GLY A 173 -16.74 -12.19 3.16
N HIS A 174 -17.64 -12.70 4.00
CA HIS A 174 -18.80 -11.93 4.51
C HIS A 174 -18.38 -10.70 5.33
N LYS A 175 -17.34 -10.83 6.17
CA LYS A 175 -16.83 -9.71 6.99
C LYS A 175 -16.37 -8.55 6.12
N TRP A 176 -15.57 -8.85 5.10
CA TRP A 176 -15.11 -7.85 4.14
C TRP A 176 -16.28 -7.17 3.41
N ARG A 177 -17.25 -7.93 2.91
CA ARG A 177 -18.41 -7.38 2.19
C ARG A 177 -19.23 -6.45 3.09
N LYS A 178 -19.48 -6.85 4.34
CA LYS A 178 -20.21 -6.03 5.32
C LYS A 178 -19.44 -4.75 5.64
N GLY A 179 -18.16 -4.86 6.01
CA GLY A 179 -17.30 -3.70 6.29
C GLY A 179 -17.22 -2.73 5.12
N ARG A 180 -17.03 -3.24 3.90
CA ARG A 180 -16.96 -2.42 2.68
C ARG A 180 -18.26 -1.68 2.42
N LEU A 181 -19.40 -2.34 2.56
CA LEU A 181 -20.71 -1.72 2.33
C LEU A 181 -20.91 -0.54 3.30
N MET A 182 -20.68 -0.78 4.60
CA MET A 182 -20.81 0.25 5.64
C MET A 182 -19.94 1.48 5.37
N LEU A 183 -18.67 1.26 5.02
CA LEU A 183 -17.69 2.33 4.79
C LEU A 183 -17.84 3.00 3.41
N SER A 184 -18.33 2.29 2.38
CA SER A 184 -18.49 2.86 1.04
C SER A 184 -19.55 3.96 0.99
N HIS A 185 -20.61 3.81 1.78
CA HIS A 185 -21.66 4.82 1.90
C HIS A 185 -21.19 6.07 2.61
N SER A 186 -20.29 5.92 3.59
CA SER A 186 -19.78 7.03 4.39
C SER A 186 -18.61 7.78 3.73
N LEU A 187 -18.04 7.24 2.65
CA LEU A 187 -16.95 7.85 1.87
C LEU A 187 -17.41 8.38 0.50
N ARG A 188 -18.71 8.59 0.30
CA ARG A 188 -19.25 9.21 -0.93
C ARG A 188 -18.97 10.71 -0.94
N ILE A 189 -18.89 11.28 -2.15
CA ILE A 189 -18.48 12.66 -2.41
C ILE A 189 -19.36 13.68 -1.65
N ASP A 190 -20.65 13.42 -1.50
CA ASP A 190 -21.61 14.29 -0.78
C ASP A 190 -21.24 14.50 0.70
N ILE A 191 -20.43 13.61 1.27
CA ILE A 191 -19.98 13.66 2.67
C ILE A 191 -18.64 14.39 2.78
N LEU A 192 -17.93 14.58 1.66
CA LEU A 192 -16.59 15.16 1.62
C LEU A 192 -16.62 16.67 1.32
N GLU A 193 -17.77 17.32 1.46
CA GLU A 193 -17.97 18.74 1.09
C GLU A 193 -17.07 19.70 1.88
N ASP A 194 -16.73 19.39 3.13
CA ASP A 194 -15.83 20.20 3.96
C ASP A 194 -14.35 19.85 3.80
N MET A 195 -14.03 18.78 3.05
CA MET A 195 -12.64 18.33 2.85
C MET A 195 -11.75 19.37 2.16
N PRO A 196 -12.21 20.13 1.15
CA PRO A 196 -11.39 21.18 0.56
C PRO A 196 -10.93 22.21 1.60
N GLU A 197 -11.81 22.67 2.49
CA GLU A 197 -11.45 23.58 3.57
C GLU A 197 -10.44 22.96 4.55
N MET A 198 -10.69 21.72 5.00
CA MET A 198 -9.77 21.00 5.90
C MET A 198 -8.38 20.89 5.27
N THR A 199 -8.32 20.57 3.98
CA THR A 199 -7.08 20.46 3.22
C THR A 199 -6.38 21.82 3.08
N MET A 200 -7.11 22.88 2.74
CA MET A 200 -6.55 24.23 2.65
C MET A 200 -5.98 24.71 4.01
N ARG A 201 -6.67 24.43 5.13
CA ARG A 201 -6.16 24.72 6.48
C ARG A 201 -4.89 23.95 6.79
N ALA A 202 -4.82 22.67 6.43
CA ALA A 202 -3.63 21.85 6.62
C ALA A 202 -2.44 22.34 5.76
N VAL A 203 -2.67 22.73 4.51
CA VAL A 203 -1.64 23.37 3.65
C VAL A 203 -1.21 24.71 4.24
N GLY A 204 -2.13 25.50 4.81
CA GLY A 204 -1.81 26.76 5.49
C GLY A 204 -0.75 26.60 6.57
N ARG A 205 -0.77 25.49 7.32
CA ARG A 205 0.26 25.16 8.33
C ARG A 205 1.62 24.86 7.71
N ILE A 206 1.65 24.22 6.53
CA ILE A 206 2.88 24.01 5.75
C ILE A 206 3.43 25.36 5.28
N MET A 207 2.56 26.23 4.76
CA MET A 207 2.95 27.57 4.29
C MET A 207 3.51 28.43 5.41
N GLU A 208 2.98 28.33 6.63
CA GLU A 208 3.55 29.02 7.79
C GLU A 208 4.98 28.54 8.10
N LYS A 209 5.24 27.23 8.03
CA LYS A 209 6.59 26.70 8.19
C LYS A 209 7.51 27.12 7.04
N LEU A 210 7.02 27.19 5.81
CA LEU A 210 7.79 27.67 4.66
C LEU A 210 8.28 29.11 4.87
N ARG A 211 7.52 30.00 5.52
CA ARG A 211 7.98 31.36 5.87
C ARG A 211 9.22 31.40 6.76
N THR A 212 9.43 30.36 7.56
CA THR A 212 10.57 30.29 8.47
C THR A 212 11.87 29.87 7.76
N VAL A 213 11.77 29.33 6.55
CA VAL A 213 12.92 28.95 5.73
C VAL A 213 13.72 30.20 5.34
N GLY A 214 15.02 30.20 5.62
CA GLY A 214 15.90 31.37 5.51
C GLY A 214 16.13 32.11 6.83
N SER A 215 15.26 31.95 7.84
CA SER A 215 15.44 32.52 9.19
C SER A 215 16.21 31.59 10.13
N GLY A 216 17.25 30.93 9.60
CA GLY A 216 18.03 29.88 10.29
C GLY A 216 17.57 28.45 10.01
N VAL A 217 16.39 28.26 9.40
CA VAL A 217 15.95 26.97 8.87
C VAL A 217 16.39 26.85 7.40
N PRO A 218 17.25 25.89 7.03
CA PRO A 218 17.84 25.84 5.68
C PRO A 218 16.86 25.36 4.59
N PHE A 219 15.89 24.53 4.95
CA PHE A 219 14.89 23.95 4.05
C PHE A 219 13.69 23.44 4.84
N LEU A 220 12.58 23.19 4.15
CA LEU A 220 11.46 22.41 4.67
C LEU A 220 11.42 21.05 3.95
N ASP A 221 11.27 19.95 4.69
CA ASP A 221 11.07 18.63 4.08
C ASP A 221 9.57 18.36 3.89
N LEU A 222 9.08 18.56 2.66
CA LEU A 222 7.67 18.37 2.35
C LEU A 222 7.19 16.93 2.52
N ASN A 223 8.08 15.93 2.48
CA ASN A 223 7.65 14.55 2.70
C ASN A 223 7.08 14.35 4.12
N GLU A 224 7.74 14.92 5.13
CA GLU A 224 7.24 14.85 6.51
C GLU A 224 6.02 15.76 6.72
N GLU A 225 6.02 16.93 6.09
CA GLU A 225 4.88 17.86 6.19
C GLU A 225 3.62 17.31 5.53
N PHE A 226 3.73 16.63 4.38
CA PHE A 226 2.60 15.96 3.76
C PHE A 226 2.09 14.78 4.59
N ARG A 227 2.95 14.07 5.33
CA ARG A 227 2.51 13.05 6.30
C ARG A 227 1.66 13.69 7.41
N HIS A 228 2.08 14.83 7.97
CA HIS A 228 1.27 15.54 8.95
C HIS A 228 -0.06 16.03 8.37
N LEU A 229 -0.03 16.61 7.15
CA LEU A 229 -1.21 17.09 6.45
C LEU A 229 -2.23 15.98 6.23
N THR A 230 -1.83 14.83 5.68
CA THR A 230 -2.79 13.76 5.36
C THR A 230 -3.32 13.09 6.62
N LEU A 231 -2.52 13.07 7.70
CA LEU A 231 -2.97 12.61 9.01
C LEU A 231 -4.01 13.54 9.61
N GLN A 232 -3.83 14.85 9.47
CA GLN A 232 -4.78 15.87 9.86
C GLN A 232 -6.08 15.73 9.06
N VAL A 233 -6.02 15.74 7.73
CA VAL A 233 -7.20 15.65 6.87
C VAL A 233 -7.98 14.37 7.14
N ILE A 234 -7.32 13.22 7.31
CA ILE A 234 -8.05 11.98 7.64
C ILE A 234 -8.61 11.98 9.06
N GLY A 235 -7.92 12.59 10.03
CA GLY A 235 -8.41 12.76 11.39
C GLY A 235 -9.67 13.64 11.46
N GLU A 236 -9.67 14.76 10.74
CA GLU A 236 -10.81 15.68 10.64
C GLU A 236 -11.97 15.05 9.84
N THR A 237 -11.70 14.41 8.70
CA THR A 237 -12.76 13.87 7.82
C THR A 237 -13.38 12.57 8.36
N VAL A 238 -12.57 11.66 8.90
CA VAL A 238 -13.06 10.33 9.32
C VAL A 238 -13.54 10.35 10.76
N LEU A 239 -12.87 11.09 11.64
CA LEU A 239 -13.10 11.04 13.08
C LEU A 239 -13.58 12.37 13.68
N SER A 240 -13.78 13.41 12.86
CA SER A 240 -14.01 14.82 13.25
C SER A 240 -13.23 15.24 14.49
N LEU A 241 -11.97 14.84 14.54
CA LEU A 241 -11.04 15.38 15.51
C LEU A 241 -10.68 16.78 15.10
N SER A 242 -10.40 17.66 16.06
CA SER A 242 -9.74 18.92 15.72
C SER A 242 -8.33 18.64 15.19
N ALA A 243 -7.77 19.61 14.50
CA ALA A 243 -6.41 19.51 14.00
C ALA A 243 -5.40 19.40 15.16
N GLU A 244 -5.63 20.09 16.28
CA GLU A 244 -4.84 20.00 17.52
C GLU A 244 -4.97 18.62 18.18
N GLU A 245 -6.17 18.03 18.18
CA GLU A 245 -6.39 16.68 18.68
C GLU A 245 -5.63 15.66 17.85
N THR A 246 -5.67 15.80 16.53
CA THR A 246 -4.93 14.96 15.59
C THR A 246 -3.43 15.06 15.85
N ASP A 247 -2.87 16.26 15.95
CA ASP A 247 -1.44 16.52 16.19
C ASP A 247 -0.97 15.95 17.54
N ARG A 248 -1.85 15.98 18.55
CA ARG A 248 -1.55 15.40 19.87
C ARG A 248 -1.57 13.87 19.83
N ILE A 249 -2.56 13.27 19.16
CA ILE A 249 -2.84 11.83 19.22
C ILE A 249 -1.95 11.05 18.25
N PHE A 250 -2.01 11.35 16.97
CA PHE A 250 -1.48 10.43 15.95
C PHE A 250 0.04 10.51 15.74
N PRO A 251 0.68 11.69 15.69
CA PRO A 251 2.14 11.77 15.70
C PRO A 251 2.79 11.02 16.87
N THR A 252 2.21 11.13 18.07
CA THR A 252 2.75 10.52 19.29
C THR A 252 2.46 9.02 19.41
N LEU A 253 1.26 8.57 19.00
CA LEU A 253 0.81 7.20 19.25
C LEU A 253 0.83 6.32 18.01
N TYR A 254 0.62 6.88 16.84
CA TYR A 254 0.46 6.11 15.60
C TYR A 254 1.76 6.03 14.80
N LEU A 255 2.47 7.16 14.59
CA LEU A 255 3.72 7.15 13.82
C LEU A 255 4.80 6.21 14.38
N PRO A 256 5.06 6.12 15.71
CA PRO A 256 6.05 5.17 16.23
C PRO A 256 5.70 3.70 15.93
N ILE A 257 4.40 3.38 15.87
CA ILE A 257 3.95 2.03 15.50
C ILE A 257 4.29 1.76 14.05
N VAL A 258 3.95 2.68 13.15
CA VAL A 258 4.20 2.57 11.71
C VAL A 258 5.70 2.47 11.41
N HIS A 259 6.52 3.32 12.04
CA HIS A 259 7.97 3.28 11.89
C HIS A 259 8.54 1.92 12.29
N GLU A 260 8.19 1.38 13.46
CA GLU A 260 8.66 0.06 13.87
C GLU A 260 8.08 -1.07 12.99
N CYS A 261 6.85 -0.95 12.48
CA CYS A 261 6.29 -1.88 11.50
C CYS A 261 7.11 -1.90 10.21
N ASN A 262 7.41 -0.72 9.63
CA ASN A 262 8.25 -0.57 8.45
C ASN A 262 9.65 -1.17 8.65
N ARG A 263 10.28 -0.91 9.81
CA ARG A 263 11.59 -1.51 10.14
C ARG A 263 11.55 -3.03 10.20
N ARG A 264 10.49 -3.62 10.79
CA ARG A 264 10.38 -5.08 10.91
C ARG A 264 10.20 -5.81 9.58
N VAL A 265 9.74 -5.13 8.52
CA VAL A 265 9.66 -5.72 7.18
C VAL A 265 11.06 -6.13 6.69
N TRP A 266 12.07 -5.31 6.97
CA TRP A 266 13.43 -5.50 6.45
C TRP A 266 14.43 -5.99 7.49
N GLU A 267 14.15 -5.73 8.77
CA GLU A 267 14.87 -6.27 9.91
C GLU A 267 13.98 -7.30 10.65
N PRO A 268 13.62 -8.45 10.04
CA PRO A 268 12.64 -9.38 10.62
C PRO A 268 13.09 -9.94 11.98
N TRP A 269 14.40 -9.93 12.29
CA TRP A 269 14.93 -10.30 13.60
C TRP A 269 14.41 -9.38 14.73
N ARG A 270 14.03 -8.13 14.43
CA ARG A 270 13.35 -7.22 15.38
C ARG A 270 12.06 -7.80 15.95
N ALA A 271 11.38 -8.68 15.22
CA ALA A 271 10.18 -9.34 15.72
C ALA A 271 10.47 -10.24 16.94
N PHE A 272 11.69 -10.76 17.07
CA PHE A 272 12.12 -11.64 18.16
C PHE A 272 12.87 -10.90 19.28
N MET A 273 13.21 -9.61 19.08
CA MET A 273 13.87 -8.77 20.08
C MET A 273 12.86 -8.14 21.06
N PHE A 274 12.25 -8.96 21.91
CA PHE A 274 11.22 -8.53 22.87
C PHE A 274 11.69 -7.48 23.87
N PHE A 275 13.01 -7.37 24.10
CA PHE A 275 13.62 -6.42 25.03
C PHE A 275 13.99 -5.08 24.39
N SER A 276 13.88 -4.94 23.07
CA SER A 276 14.22 -3.70 22.37
C SER A 276 13.26 -2.56 22.72
N ASP A 277 13.77 -1.33 22.74
CA ASP A 277 12.95 -0.14 23.01
C ASP A 277 11.83 0.03 21.98
N GLY A 278 12.12 -0.24 20.69
CA GLY A 278 11.10 -0.22 19.64
C GLY A 278 9.96 -1.23 19.87
N PHE A 279 10.24 -2.42 20.40
CA PHE A 279 9.19 -3.37 20.77
C PHE A 279 8.31 -2.83 21.91
N ARG A 280 8.92 -2.26 22.96
CA ARG A 280 8.22 -1.71 24.12
C ARG A 280 7.40 -0.47 23.77
N GLU A 281 7.97 0.43 22.99
CA GLU A 281 7.32 1.64 22.48
C GLU A 281 6.13 1.27 21.61
N ARG A 282 6.32 0.43 20.59
CA ARG A 282 5.22 -0.04 19.72
C ARG A 282 4.07 -0.63 20.53
N ARG A 283 4.36 -1.48 21.53
CA ARG A 283 3.33 -2.09 22.38
C ARG A 283 2.59 -1.04 23.24
N ARG A 284 3.32 -0.09 23.82
CA ARG A 284 2.76 1.00 24.65
C ARG A 284 1.87 1.92 23.82
N CYS A 285 2.38 2.41 22.70
CA CYS A 285 1.68 3.29 21.78
C CYS A 285 0.44 2.60 21.21
N LEU A 286 0.54 1.32 20.81
CA LEU A 286 -0.61 0.55 20.32
C LEU A 286 -1.71 0.38 21.37
N LYS A 287 -1.34 0.08 22.62
CA LYS A 287 -2.33 -0.03 23.72
C LYS A 287 -3.07 1.28 23.92
N ARG A 288 -2.34 2.41 23.93
CA ARG A 288 -2.94 3.73 24.12
C ARG A 288 -3.77 4.17 22.91
N LEU A 289 -3.28 3.96 21.69
CA LEU A 289 -4.00 4.24 20.45
C LEU A 289 -5.33 3.47 20.40
N ASN A 290 -5.31 2.17 20.71
CA ASN A 290 -6.52 1.36 20.75
C ASN A 290 -7.52 1.89 21.78
N ALA A 291 -7.07 2.35 22.96
CA ALA A 291 -7.95 2.93 23.97
C ALA A 291 -8.60 4.22 23.46
N VAL A 292 -7.79 5.17 22.95
CA VAL A 292 -8.29 6.45 22.42
C VAL A 292 -9.30 6.25 21.29
N ILE A 293 -9.01 5.35 20.33
CA ILE A 293 -9.96 5.07 19.24
C ILE A 293 -11.24 4.43 19.77
N CYS A 294 -11.16 3.47 20.70
CA CYS A 294 -12.36 2.90 21.31
C CYS A 294 -13.19 3.96 22.04
N ASP A 295 -12.54 4.87 22.77
CA ASP A 295 -13.21 5.94 23.51
C ASP A 295 -13.94 6.89 22.53
N ILE A 296 -13.29 7.29 21.42
CA ILE A 296 -13.91 8.10 20.36
C ILE A 296 -15.14 7.39 19.77
N ILE A 297 -15.02 6.10 19.44
CA ILE A 297 -16.11 5.32 18.85
C ILE A 297 -17.30 5.22 19.82
N GLN A 298 -17.02 4.93 21.09
CA GLN A 298 -18.05 4.81 22.11
C GLN A 298 -18.74 6.13 22.40
N GLU A 299 -17.99 7.24 22.42
CA GLU A 299 -18.56 8.56 22.65
C GLU A 299 -19.48 8.98 21.50
N ARG A 300 -19.02 8.82 20.25
CA ARG A 300 -19.86 9.07 19.07
C ARG A 300 -21.10 8.18 19.02
N TRP A 301 -20.98 6.94 19.46
CA TRP A 301 -22.14 6.05 19.56
C TRP A 301 -23.19 6.57 20.56
N ARG A 302 -22.78 7.19 21.68
CA ARG A 302 -23.70 7.80 22.64
C ARG A 302 -24.41 9.02 22.04
N GLN A 303 -23.68 9.85 21.32
CA GLN A 303 -24.17 11.11 20.74
C GLN A 303 -24.95 10.94 19.42
N ARG A 304 -25.06 9.71 18.89
CA ARG A 304 -25.62 9.45 17.55
C ARG A 304 -27.04 9.99 17.29
N ASN A 305 -27.83 10.17 18.34
CA ASN A 305 -29.22 10.66 18.25
C ASN A 305 -29.34 12.18 18.43
N GLU A 306 -28.26 12.87 18.79
CA GLU A 306 -28.26 14.29 19.18
C GLU A 306 -28.08 15.23 17.96
N GLY A 307 -28.30 14.73 16.75
CA GLY A 307 -28.09 15.49 15.51
C GLY A 307 -26.61 15.76 15.23
N SER A 308 -25.71 14.89 15.69
CA SER A 308 -24.26 15.08 15.61
C SER A 308 -23.74 15.21 14.17
N GLN A 309 -22.57 15.84 14.04
CA GLN A 309 -21.85 16.09 12.79
C GLN A 309 -21.89 14.90 11.81
N LYS A 310 -22.06 15.21 10.52
CA LYS A 310 -22.11 14.23 9.42
C LYS A 310 -20.71 13.89 8.92
N ASP A 311 -19.93 13.18 9.71
CA ASP A 311 -18.66 12.59 9.27
C ASP A 311 -18.80 11.11 8.91
N VAL A 312 -17.70 10.55 8.39
CA VAL A 312 -17.61 9.16 7.95
C VAL A 312 -17.98 8.20 9.07
N MET A 313 -17.48 8.42 10.30
CA MET A 313 -17.71 7.54 11.43
C MET A 313 -19.16 7.59 11.90
N SER A 314 -19.75 8.78 11.98
CA SER A 314 -21.16 8.98 12.34
C SER A 314 -22.10 8.25 11.37
N LEU A 315 -21.79 8.29 10.07
CA LEU A 315 -22.53 7.54 9.04
C LEU A 315 -22.27 6.03 9.04
N CYS A 316 -21.09 5.59 9.48
CA CYS A 316 -20.87 4.16 9.74
C CYS A 316 -21.67 3.68 10.96
N LEU A 317 -21.68 4.46 12.04
CA LEU A 317 -22.39 4.12 13.27
C LEU A 317 -23.91 4.11 13.08
N SER A 318 -24.46 4.96 12.20
CA SER A 318 -25.89 4.94 11.89
C SER A 318 -26.36 3.64 11.20
N GLN A 319 -25.44 2.85 10.65
CA GLN A 319 -25.69 1.55 10.02
C GLN A 319 -25.46 0.36 10.97
N VAL A 320 -25.14 0.61 12.24
CA VAL A 320 -24.86 -0.41 13.25
C VAL A 320 -26.05 -0.54 14.19
N ASP A 321 -26.62 -1.75 14.29
CA ASP A 321 -27.78 -2.01 15.16
C ASP A 321 -27.42 -1.97 16.66
N ALA A 322 -26.28 -2.57 17.01
CA ALA A 322 -25.79 -2.66 18.38
C ALA A 322 -24.27 -2.60 18.43
N LEU A 323 -23.73 -1.75 19.32
CA LEU A 323 -22.30 -1.66 19.58
C LEU A 323 -21.88 -2.67 20.67
N ASP A 324 -21.79 -3.94 20.28
CA ASP A 324 -21.17 -4.97 21.11
C ASP A 324 -19.63 -4.92 21.04
N ASN A 325 -18.95 -5.74 21.84
CA ASN A 325 -17.49 -5.80 21.86
C ASN A 325 -16.88 -6.20 20.50
N ASN A 326 -17.54 -7.06 19.72
CA ASN A 326 -17.03 -7.49 18.42
C ASN A 326 -17.13 -6.37 17.38
N MET A 327 -18.24 -5.64 17.38
CA MET A 327 -18.45 -4.48 16.53
C MET A 327 -17.48 -3.35 16.89
N LEU A 328 -17.27 -3.08 18.17
CA LEU A 328 -16.29 -2.10 18.63
C LEU A 328 -14.87 -2.45 18.15
N LEU A 329 -14.47 -3.72 18.28
CA LEU A 329 -13.18 -4.20 17.78
C LEU A 329 -13.06 -4.07 16.25
N GLN A 330 -14.12 -4.38 15.52
CA GLN A 330 -14.17 -4.26 14.07
C GLN A 330 -14.02 -2.80 13.63
N LEU A 331 -14.85 -1.90 14.19
CA LEU A 331 -14.81 -0.47 13.88
C LEU A 331 -13.45 0.15 14.24
N ARG A 332 -12.87 -0.24 15.38
CA ARG A 332 -11.51 0.18 15.76
C ARG A 332 -10.47 -0.26 14.73
N ASP A 333 -10.54 -1.50 14.26
CA ASP A 333 -9.62 -2.02 13.25
C ASP A 333 -9.86 -1.36 11.87
N ASP A 334 -11.10 -1.03 11.53
CA ASP A 334 -11.47 -0.29 10.33
C ASP A 334 -10.96 1.17 10.37
N VAL A 335 -11.11 1.87 11.50
CA VAL A 335 -10.56 3.23 11.70
C VAL A 335 -9.04 3.21 11.55
N LYS A 336 -8.33 2.30 12.22
CA LYS A 336 -6.87 2.16 12.06
C LYS A 336 -6.47 1.83 10.62
N THR A 337 -7.29 1.06 9.92
CA THR A 337 -7.08 0.74 8.51
C THR A 337 -7.22 1.98 7.63
N LEU A 338 -8.24 2.82 7.85
CA LEU A 338 -8.40 4.09 7.15
C LEU A 338 -7.21 5.02 7.43
N LEU A 339 -6.85 5.22 8.70
CA LEU A 339 -5.69 6.02 9.12
C LEU A 339 -4.43 5.57 8.37
N LEU A 340 -4.13 4.26 8.36
CA LEU A 340 -2.94 3.75 7.66
C LEU A 340 -3.01 3.90 6.15
N ALA A 341 -4.15 3.59 5.54
CA ALA A 341 -4.28 3.61 4.08
C ALA A 341 -4.25 5.03 3.52
N GLY A 342 -4.95 6.00 4.14
CA GLY A 342 -5.05 7.36 3.62
C GLY A 342 -3.91 8.29 4.04
N HIS A 343 -3.18 7.98 5.11
CA HIS A 343 -2.05 8.80 5.56
C HIS A 343 -0.82 8.68 4.66
N GLU A 344 -0.13 7.53 4.69
CA GLU A 344 1.19 7.41 4.04
C GLU A 344 1.07 7.47 2.51
N THR A 345 0.00 6.93 1.92
CA THR A 345 -0.12 6.82 0.46
C THR A 345 -0.46 8.15 -0.21
N SER A 346 -1.39 8.94 0.33
CA SER A 346 -1.64 10.31 -0.15
C SER A 346 -0.43 11.21 0.05
N ALA A 347 0.29 11.05 1.17
CA ALA A 347 1.49 11.84 1.44
C ALA A 347 2.57 11.55 0.39
N ALA A 348 2.83 10.28 0.08
CA ALA A 348 3.78 9.89 -0.95
C ALA A 348 3.37 10.39 -2.35
N LEU A 349 2.08 10.36 -2.69
CA LEU A 349 1.57 10.94 -3.93
C LEU A 349 1.85 12.44 -4.00
N LEU A 350 1.53 13.19 -2.94
CA LEU A 350 1.83 14.63 -2.87
C LEU A 350 3.32 14.90 -2.98
N THR A 351 4.16 14.15 -2.28
CA THR A 351 5.62 14.29 -2.36
C THR A 351 6.10 14.14 -3.80
N TRP A 352 5.72 13.06 -4.51
CA TRP A 352 6.16 12.86 -5.89
C TRP A 352 5.54 13.88 -6.86
N ALA A 353 4.28 14.26 -6.67
CA ALA A 353 3.61 15.22 -7.54
C ALA A 353 4.24 16.61 -7.38
N THR A 354 4.54 17.04 -6.16
CA THR A 354 5.25 18.29 -5.90
C THR A 354 6.65 18.27 -6.50
N TYR A 355 7.39 17.17 -6.35
CA TYR A 355 8.68 17.00 -7.01
C TYR A 355 8.57 17.16 -8.54
N GLU A 356 7.63 16.49 -9.19
CA GLU A 356 7.47 16.56 -10.65
C GLU A 356 7.02 17.95 -11.11
N VAL A 357 6.13 18.63 -10.36
CA VAL A 357 5.72 20.00 -10.68
C VAL A 357 6.88 21.00 -10.51
N ILE A 358 7.73 20.85 -9.48
CA ILE A 358 8.95 21.68 -9.34
C ILE A 358 9.89 21.48 -10.54
N CYS A 359 10.02 20.25 -11.03
CA CYS A 359 10.92 19.91 -12.13
C CYS A 359 10.40 20.32 -13.52
N HIS A 360 9.11 20.66 -13.65
CA HIS A 360 8.45 20.98 -14.93
C HIS A 360 7.69 22.32 -14.85
N PRO A 361 8.38 23.46 -14.97
CA PRO A 361 7.79 24.80 -14.87
C PRO A 361 6.57 25.03 -15.77
N GLU A 362 6.57 24.49 -16.98
CA GLU A 362 5.48 24.59 -17.94
C GLU A 362 4.21 23.85 -17.50
N ILE A 363 4.36 22.80 -16.69
CA ILE A 363 3.24 22.07 -16.07
C ILE A 363 2.79 22.81 -14.82
N ARG A 364 3.74 23.33 -14.03
CA ARG A 364 3.45 24.17 -12.86
C ARG A 364 2.57 25.36 -13.22
N ASP A 365 2.89 26.07 -14.30
CA ASP A 365 2.12 27.25 -14.70
C ASP A 365 0.66 26.88 -15.03
N LYS A 366 0.43 25.72 -15.68
CA LYS A 366 -0.93 25.22 -15.97
C LYS A 366 -1.70 24.85 -14.70
N VAL A 367 -1.04 24.21 -13.73
CA VAL A 367 -1.63 23.91 -12.41
C VAL A 367 -1.98 25.19 -11.66
N VAL A 368 -1.12 26.22 -11.72
CA VAL A 368 -1.36 27.52 -11.09
C VAL A 368 -2.56 28.22 -11.73
N GLU A 369 -2.67 28.22 -13.07
CA GLU A 369 -3.82 28.82 -13.75
C GLU A 369 -5.14 28.12 -13.41
N GLU A 370 -5.16 26.80 -13.31
CA GLU A 370 -6.34 26.07 -12.82
C GLU A 370 -6.68 26.41 -11.37
N ALA A 371 -5.66 26.50 -10.52
CA ALA A 371 -5.83 26.82 -9.11
C ALA A 371 -6.43 28.21 -8.91
N LYS A 372 -6.00 29.21 -9.70
CA LYS A 372 -6.58 30.56 -9.67
C LYS A 372 -8.09 30.53 -9.90
N ALA A 373 -8.56 29.78 -10.90
CA ALA A 373 -9.98 29.67 -11.20
C ALA A 373 -10.75 28.88 -10.12
N LEU A 374 -10.17 27.78 -9.61
CA LEU A 374 -10.80 26.94 -8.59
C LEU A 374 -11.00 27.68 -7.26
N PHE A 375 -10.00 28.45 -6.81
CA PHE A 375 -10.00 29.14 -5.52
C PHE A 375 -10.42 30.61 -5.63
N ASP A 376 -10.95 31.04 -6.79
CA ASP A 376 -11.46 32.40 -6.95
C ASP A 376 -12.66 32.62 -6.01
N PRO A 377 -12.60 33.60 -5.08
CA PRO A 377 -13.72 33.94 -4.21
C PRO A 377 -15.02 34.25 -4.97
N ALA A 378 -14.95 34.73 -6.21
CA ALA A 378 -16.12 35.05 -7.02
C ALA A 378 -16.94 33.82 -7.44
N HIS A 379 -16.33 32.63 -7.40
CA HIS A 379 -16.94 31.36 -7.84
C HIS A 379 -17.28 30.41 -6.69
N CYS A 380 -17.09 30.83 -5.43
CA CYS A 380 -17.31 30.00 -4.25
C CYS A 380 -18.34 30.62 -3.29
N ASP A 381 -19.23 29.79 -2.73
CA ASP A 381 -20.22 30.23 -1.74
C ASP A 381 -19.59 30.60 -0.39
N ARG A 382 -18.40 30.07 -0.12
CA ARG A 382 -17.64 30.24 1.12
C ARG A 382 -16.25 30.76 0.79
N THR A 383 -15.68 31.54 1.70
CA THR A 383 -14.32 32.06 1.59
C THR A 383 -13.54 31.81 2.88
N MET A 384 -12.21 31.83 2.77
CA MET A 384 -11.28 31.74 3.87
C MET A 384 -10.28 32.90 3.79
N GLU A 385 -10.14 33.65 4.88
CA GLU A 385 -9.09 34.66 5.02
C GLU A 385 -7.80 33.98 5.50
N THR A 386 -6.71 34.23 4.77
CA THR A 386 -5.39 33.64 5.03
C THR A 386 -4.31 34.71 4.94
N PRO A 387 -3.10 34.48 5.50
CA PRO A 387 -1.97 35.38 5.31
C PRO A 387 -1.63 35.64 3.83
N GLU A 388 -1.96 34.70 2.94
CA GLU A 388 -1.75 34.81 1.50
C GLU A 388 -2.80 35.69 0.81
N GLY A 389 -4.03 35.73 1.32
CA GLY A 389 -5.15 36.49 0.76
C GLY A 389 -6.52 35.92 1.17
N VAL A 390 -7.59 36.44 0.55
CA VAL A 390 -8.93 35.86 0.66
C VAL A 390 -9.12 34.89 -0.49
N TRP A 391 -9.36 33.62 -0.18
CA TRP A 391 -9.56 32.56 -1.15
C TRP A 391 -10.96 31.96 -1.06
N GLY A 392 -11.53 31.55 -2.18
CA GLY A 392 -12.74 30.76 -2.23
C GLY A 392 -12.50 29.35 -1.71
N ILE A 393 -13.47 28.78 -0.98
CA ILE A 393 -13.49 27.38 -0.58
C ILE A 393 -14.33 26.62 -1.63
N PRO A 394 -13.72 25.82 -2.51
CA PRO A 394 -14.46 25.13 -3.56
C PRO A 394 -15.28 23.98 -2.97
N SER A 395 -16.43 23.70 -3.59
CA SER A 395 -17.21 22.48 -3.27
C SER A 395 -16.47 21.22 -3.71
N ALA A 396 -16.82 20.07 -3.11
CA ALA A 396 -16.29 18.77 -3.53
C ALA A 396 -16.60 18.49 -5.02
N SER A 397 -17.76 18.96 -5.50
CA SER A 397 -18.16 18.88 -6.90
C SER A 397 -17.27 19.76 -7.80
N ALA A 398 -16.99 21.00 -7.38
CA ALA A 398 -16.13 21.92 -8.13
C ALA A 398 -14.71 21.36 -8.29
N VAL A 399 -14.11 20.79 -7.23
CA VAL A 399 -12.79 20.14 -7.34
C VAL A 399 -12.81 19.01 -8.37
N ARG A 400 -13.89 18.22 -8.41
CA ARG A 400 -14.03 17.07 -9.33
C ARG A 400 -14.16 17.48 -10.79
N SER A 401 -14.83 18.60 -11.07
CA SER A 401 -15.19 19.01 -12.43
C SER A 401 -14.35 20.14 -12.99
N SER A 402 -13.72 21.00 -12.18
CA SER A 402 -13.02 22.19 -12.72
C SER A 402 -11.57 21.93 -13.15
N LEU A 403 -10.90 20.94 -12.55
CA LEU A 403 -9.48 20.69 -12.76
C LEU A 403 -9.24 19.68 -13.89
N ARG A 404 -8.32 20.00 -14.81
CA ARG A 404 -7.93 19.14 -15.95
C ARG A 404 -6.46 18.74 -15.88
N TRP A 405 -5.55 19.66 -15.63
CA TRP A 405 -4.11 19.45 -15.47
C TRP A 405 -3.76 18.87 -14.12
N THR A 406 -4.32 19.39 -13.03
CA THR A 406 -4.01 18.89 -11.67
C THR A 406 -4.26 17.36 -11.52
N PRO A 407 -5.43 16.81 -11.90
CA PRO A 407 -5.63 15.36 -11.86
C PRO A 407 -4.75 14.61 -12.87
N ALA A 408 -4.44 15.20 -14.03
CA ALA A 408 -3.54 14.59 -15.01
C ALA A 408 -2.10 14.46 -14.47
N VAL A 409 -1.61 15.49 -13.78
CA VAL A 409 -0.32 15.50 -13.07
C VAL A 409 -0.28 14.41 -12.00
N LEU A 410 -1.31 14.30 -11.17
CA LEU A 410 -1.40 13.27 -10.12
C LEU A 410 -1.43 11.85 -10.71
N ARG A 411 -2.14 11.64 -11.82
CA ARG A 411 -2.20 10.33 -12.49
C ARG A 411 -0.89 9.94 -13.15
N GLU A 412 -0.24 10.87 -13.83
CA GLU A 412 1.10 10.62 -14.38
C GLU A 412 2.12 10.39 -13.28
N THR A 413 1.97 11.08 -12.14
CA THR A 413 2.77 10.81 -10.94
C THR A 413 2.56 9.38 -10.47
N LEU A 414 1.31 8.92 -10.35
CA LEU A 414 1.00 7.54 -9.94
C LEU A 414 1.44 6.48 -10.96
N ARG A 415 1.49 6.82 -12.25
CA ARG A 415 2.03 5.95 -13.29
C ARG A 415 3.55 5.82 -13.12
N LYS A 416 4.27 6.95 -13.20
CA LYS A 416 5.74 6.99 -13.18
C LYS A 416 6.31 6.57 -11.82
N HIS A 417 5.77 7.13 -10.74
CA HIS A 417 6.12 6.86 -9.35
C HIS A 417 5.01 6.05 -8.69
N SER A 418 5.00 4.74 -8.96
CA SER A 418 3.99 3.83 -8.41
C SER A 418 4.12 3.69 -6.89
N VAL A 419 3.46 4.60 -6.16
CA VAL A 419 3.45 4.72 -4.69
C VAL A 419 3.25 3.37 -4.02
N VAL A 420 2.30 2.56 -4.53
CA VAL A 420 2.19 1.14 -4.21
C VAL A 420 2.60 0.34 -5.44
N PRO A 421 3.80 -0.29 -5.44
CA PRO A 421 4.39 -0.84 -6.66
C PRO A 421 3.85 -2.23 -7.02
N LEU A 422 3.30 -2.98 -6.07
CA LEU A 422 2.68 -4.28 -6.30
C LEU A 422 1.68 -4.64 -5.22
N VAL A 423 0.80 -5.60 -5.51
CA VAL A 423 -0.02 -6.29 -4.50
C VAL A 423 0.06 -7.80 -4.62
N MET A 424 0.08 -8.48 -3.47
CA MET A 424 0.17 -9.93 -3.42
C MET A 424 -1.20 -10.59 -3.29
N ARG A 425 -1.36 -11.70 -4.00
CA ARG A 425 -2.48 -12.64 -3.91
C ARG A 425 -1.96 -14.05 -3.71
N VAL A 426 -2.80 -14.95 -3.23
CA VAL A 426 -2.53 -16.40 -3.19
C VAL A 426 -3.64 -17.14 -3.91
N ALA A 427 -3.29 -18.01 -4.85
CA ALA A 427 -4.25 -18.89 -5.51
C ALA A 427 -4.80 -19.92 -4.52
N VAL A 428 -6.11 -19.98 -4.36
CA VAL A 428 -6.80 -20.93 -3.46
C VAL A 428 -6.92 -22.30 -4.12
N ASN A 429 -7.27 -22.33 -5.40
CA ASN A 429 -7.32 -23.52 -6.25
C ASN A 429 -6.41 -23.33 -7.46
N ASN A 430 -6.10 -24.43 -8.15
CA ASN A 430 -5.39 -24.38 -9.43
C ASN A 430 -6.17 -23.51 -10.43
N ASP A 431 -5.48 -22.60 -11.12
CA ASP A 431 -6.03 -21.76 -12.18
C ASP A 431 -5.26 -21.98 -13.48
N LYS A 432 -5.96 -22.29 -14.56
CA LYS A 432 -5.35 -22.51 -15.88
C LYS A 432 -5.34 -21.19 -16.65
N TRP A 433 -4.16 -20.69 -16.95
CA TRP A 433 -3.95 -19.46 -17.71
C TRP A 433 -3.58 -19.80 -19.16
N PRO A 434 -4.30 -19.24 -20.15
CA PRO A 434 -4.10 -19.59 -21.54
C PRO A 434 -2.81 -18.96 -22.10
N ALA A 435 -2.17 -19.69 -23.02
CA ALA A 435 -0.97 -19.26 -23.75
C ALA A 435 -1.10 -17.84 -24.35
N SER A 436 -2.29 -17.51 -24.86
CA SER A 436 -2.59 -16.23 -25.49
C SER A 436 -2.53 -15.04 -24.54
N GLU A 437 -2.91 -15.23 -23.27
CA GLU A 437 -2.81 -14.21 -22.22
C GLU A 437 -1.37 -14.14 -21.69
N THR A 438 -0.76 -15.28 -21.38
CA THR A 438 0.59 -15.34 -20.80
C THR A 438 1.69 -14.98 -21.78
N GLY A 439 1.44 -15.05 -23.08
CA GLY A 439 2.47 -14.90 -24.11
C GLY A 439 3.50 -16.01 -24.02
N LEU A 440 3.09 -17.25 -23.72
CA LEU A 440 3.95 -18.44 -23.71
C LEU A 440 3.51 -19.41 -24.82
N ASP A 441 4.32 -20.44 -25.12
CA ASP A 441 4.01 -21.42 -26.18
C ASP A 441 2.83 -22.34 -25.84
N LYS A 442 2.43 -22.40 -24.55
CA LYS A 442 1.34 -23.26 -24.06
C LYS A 442 0.69 -22.69 -22.81
N ASP A 443 -0.50 -23.20 -22.53
CA ASP A 443 -1.21 -22.90 -21.29
C ASP A 443 -0.40 -23.34 -20.07
N VAL A 444 -0.48 -22.56 -19.01
CA VAL A 444 0.17 -22.84 -17.73
C VAL A 444 -0.88 -22.98 -16.64
N VAL A 445 -0.56 -23.75 -15.60
CA VAL A 445 -1.41 -23.87 -14.42
C VAL A 445 -0.71 -23.21 -13.26
N ILE A 446 -1.36 -22.21 -12.68
CA ILE A 446 -0.96 -21.59 -11.41
C ILE A 446 -1.54 -22.46 -10.31
N PRO A 447 -0.71 -23.21 -9.55
CA PRO A 447 -1.22 -24.16 -8.57
C PRO A 447 -1.75 -23.46 -7.32
N ALA A 448 -2.65 -24.14 -6.61
CA ALA A 448 -3.07 -23.73 -5.27
C ALA A 448 -1.86 -23.50 -4.35
N GLY A 449 -1.92 -22.44 -3.54
CA GLY A 449 -0.83 -21.97 -2.69
C GLY A 449 0.20 -21.09 -3.40
N CYS A 450 0.09 -20.89 -4.72
CA CYS A 450 0.96 -19.96 -5.44
C CYS A 450 0.67 -18.52 -5.10
N SER A 451 1.69 -17.79 -4.66
CA SER A 451 1.62 -16.35 -4.54
C SER A 451 1.70 -15.73 -5.94
N VAL A 452 0.84 -14.75 -6.20
CA VAL A 452 0.80 -13.99 -7.43
C VAL A 452 1.05 -12.52 -7.08
N ALA A 453 2.16 -11.98 -7.56
CA ALA A 453 2.51 -10.57 -7.42
C ALA A 453 1.93 -9.81 -8.62
N VAL A 454 0.90 -9.00 -8.37
CA VAL A 454 0.34 -8.09 -9.36
C VAL A 454 1.24 -6.86 -9.43
N GLY A 455 2.02 -6.74 -10.49
CA GLY A 455 3.01 -5.70 -10.71
C GLY A 455 2.41 -4.41 -11.23
N ILE A 456 2.09 -3.48 -10.33
CA ILE A 456 1.57 -2.14 -10.67
C ILE A 456 2.68 -1.31 -11.33
N GLU A 457 3.85 -1.24 -10.69
CA GLU A 457 5.05 -0.58 -11.23
C GLU A 457 5.44 -1.20 -12.59
N GLY A 458 5.40 -2.54 -12.68
CA GLY A 458 5.72 -3.26 -13.92
C GLY A 458 4.80 -2.88 -15.07
N VAL A 459 3.47 -2.87 -14.89
CA VAL A 459 2.53 -2.52 -15.96
C VAL A 459 2.57 -1.03 -16.31
N HIS A 460 2.84 -0.16 -15.34
CA HIS A 460 2.96 1.29 -15.55
C HIS A 460 4.24 1.71 -16.29
N GLN A 461 5.25 0.84 -16.33
CA GLN A 461 6.54 1.08 -16.99
C GLN A 461 6.73 0.29 -18.30
N ARG A 462 5.69 -0.42 -18.77
CA ARG A 462 5.79 -1.21 -20.00
C ARG A 462 5.88 -0.33 -21.24
N PRO A 463 6.98 -0.38 -22.02
CA PRO A 463 7.16 0.45 -23.21
C PRO A 463 6.23 0.08 -24.37
N ASP A 464 5.62 -1.12 -24.36
CA ASP A 464 4.60 -1.52 -25.34
C ASP A 464 3.19 -1.03 -25.01
N ILE A 465 2.98 -0.50 -23.80
CA ILE A 465 1.72 0.10 -23.34
C ILE A 465 1.85 1.61 -23.25
N TRP A 466 2.98 2.10 -22.77
CA TRP A 466 3.26 3.50 -22.54
C TRP A 466 4.44 3.92 -23.41
N GLU A 467 4.20 4.81 -24.36
CA GLU A 467 5.29 5.45 -25.13
C GLU A 467 6.22 6.17 -24.16
N ASP A 468 7.54 5.99 -24.27
CA ASP A 468 8.54 6.61 -23.37
C ASP A 468 8.14 6.60 -21.87
N PRO A 469 8.07 5.42 -21.23
CA PRO A 469 7.52 5.28 -19.88
C PRO A 469 8.36 5.99 -18.80
N GLY A 470 9.61 6.36 -19.11
CA GLY A 470 10.52 7.04 -18.20
C GLY A 470 10.32 8.56 -18.11
N SER A 471 9.72 9.19 -19.13
CA SER A 471 9.39 10.62 -19.07
C SER A 471 8.15 10.88 -18.23
N PHE A 472 8.07 12.08 -17.65
CA PHE A 472 6.87 12.57 -17.00
C PHE A 472 6.05 13.34 -18.02
N ASN A 473 4.92 12.76 -18.44
CA ASN A 473 4.02 13.39 -19.42
C ASN A 473 2.55 13.31 -18.97
N PRO A 474 2.02 14.35 -18.27
CA PRO A 474 0.62 14.42 -17.88
C PRO A 474 -0.38 14.41 -19.03
N GLU A 475 0.02 14.77 -20.26
CA GLU A 475 -0.88 14.81 -21.40
C GLU A 475 -1.50 13.45 -21.73
N ARG A 476 -0.86 12.34 -21.30
CA ARG A 476 -1.41 10.98 -21.39
C ARG A 476 -2.77 10.82 -20.71
N PHE A 477 -3.05 11.66 -19.72
CA PHE A 477 -4.26 11.60 -18.90
C PHE A 477 -5.22 12.76 -19.16
N LEU A 478 -4.94 13.57 -20.19
CA LEU A 478 -5.88 14.58 -20.69
C LEU A 478 -6.88 13.94 -21.65
N ASP A 479 -8.15 14.25 -21.44
CA ASP A 479 -9.26 13.85 -22.31
C ASP A 479 -9.38 12.32 -22.49
N VAL A 480 -8.90 11.56 -21.51
CA VAL A 480 -8.93 10.09 -21.47
C VAL A 480 -9.87 9.60 -20.37
N ALA A 481 -10.76 8.68 -20.73
CA ALA A 481 -11.64 8.04 -19.80
C ALA A 481 -10.88 6.99 -19.00
N ILE A 482 -10.81 7.17 -17.68
CA ILE A 482 -10.16 6.23 -16.76
C ILE A 482 -11.25 5.45 -16.01
N PRO A 483 -11.16 4.13 -15.89
CA PRO A 483 -12.09 3.38 -15.04
C PRO A 483 -12.00 3.83 -13.59
N ASN A 484 -13.14 3.87 -12.91
CA ASN A 484 -13.24 4.38 -11.55
C ASN A 484 -12.78 5.84 -11.43
N ASP A 485 -13.02 6.64 -12.48
CA ASP A 485 -12.54 8.03 -12.54
C ASP A 485 -12.99 8.86 -11.34
N THR A 486 -12.01 9.46 -10.68
CA THR A 486 -12.20 10.38 -9.57
C THR A 486 -12.58 11.77 -10.02
N ASN A 487 -12.40 12.11 -11.30
CA ASN A 487 -12.75 13.38 -11.90
C ASN A 487 -13.82 13.23 -12.99
N SER A 488 -14.48 14.34 -13.31
CA SER A 488 -15.39 14.43 -14.45
C SER A 488 -14.84 15.42 -15.47
N PRO A 489 -15.14 15.25 -16.76
CA PRO A 489 -14.82 16.23 -17.79
C PRO A 489 -15.37 17.62 -17.43
N PRO A 490 -14.56 18.69 -17.43
CA PRO A 490 -15.02 20.02 -17.07
C PRO A 490 -16.16 20.56 -17.93
N THR A 491 -16.13 20.22 -19.22
CA THR A 491 -17.10 20.65 -20.23
C THR A 491 -18.22 19.64 -20.46
N GLY A 492 -18.26 18.56 -19.67
CA GLY A 492 -19.18 17.43 -19.89
C GLY A 492 -18.90 16.64 -21.18
N GLU A 493 -17.76 16.89 -21.83
CA GLU A 493 -17.35 16.19 -23.04
C GLU A 493 -17.10 14.70 -22.79
N LYS A 494 -17.17 13.90 -23.86
CA LYS A 494 -16.89 12.46 -23.77
C LYS A 494 -15.41 12.21 -23.93
N TYR A 495 -14.74 11.85 -22.86
CA TYR A 495 -13.35 11.41 -22.91
C TYR A 495 -13.16 10.11 -23.70
N GLU A 496 -12.02 9.99 -24.36
CA GLU A 496 -11.68 8.84 -25.21
C GLU A 496 -11.23 7.63 -24.37
N LYS A 497 -11.65 6.42 -24.74
CA LYS A 497 -11.24 5.17 -24.07
C LYS A 497 -9.95 4.61 -24.68
N ARG A 498 -8.83 5.28 -24.42
CA ARG A 498 -7.51 4.91 -24.99
C ARG A 498 -6.65 4.03 -24.08
N ILE A 499 -6.85 4.08 -22.76
CA ILE A 499 -6.05 3.34 -21.78
C ILE A 499 -6.81 2.08 -21.34
N ASP A 500 -6.17 0.91 -21.41
CA ASP A 500 -6.76 -0.33 -20.90
C ASP A 500 -7.00 -0.20 -19.38
N PRO A 501 -8.19 -0.58 -18.88
CA PRO A 501 -8.49 -0.52 -17.45
C PRO A 501 -7.51 -1.21 -16.52
N TYR A 502 -6.74 -2.18 -17.00
CA TYR A 502 -5.73 -2.90 -16.23
C TYR A 502 -4.30 -2.54 -16.63
N ALA A 503 -4.13 -1.55 -17.53
CA ALA A 503 -2.86 -0.90 -17.81
C ALA A 503 -2.54 0.24 -16.82
N PHE A 504 -3.56 0.94 -16.32
CA PHE A 504 -3.42 1.97 -15.29
C PHE A 504 -4.28 1.61 -14.06
N ILE A 505 -3.63 1.16 -12.99
CA ILE A 505 -4.29 0.57 -11.82
C ILE A 505 -3.73 1.08 -10.47
N PRO A 506 -3.43 2.38 -10.30
CA PRO A 506 -2.80 2.87 -9.07
C PRO A 506 -3.66 2.63 -7.82
N PHE A 507 -4.99 2.66 -7.99
CA PHE A 507 -5.97 2.38 -6.94
C PHE A 507 -6.50 0.94 -6.96
N ILE A 508 -5.93 0.07 -7.82
CA ILE A 508 -6.43 -1.27 -8.16
C ILE A 508 -7.83 -1.20 -8.79
N ASN A 509 -8.14 -2.13 -9.69
CA ASN A 509 -9.49 -2.29 -10.25
C ASN A 509 -10.14 -3.61 -9.81
N GLY A 510 -11.47 -3.67 -9.92
CA GLY A 510 -12.28 -4.81 -9.48
C GLY A 510 -12.94 -4.60 -8.11
N PRO A 511 -13.55 -5.65 -7.51
CA PRO A 511 -14.36 -5.52 -6.29
C PRO A 511 -13.58 -5.01 -5.07
N ARG A 512 -12.25 -5.16 -5.08
CA ARG A 512 -11.32 -4.73 -4.03
C ARG A 512 -10.53 -3.47 -4.42
N ASN A 513 -11.05 -2.62 -5.31
CA ASN A 513 -10.45 -1.31 -5.59
C ASN A 513 -10.38 -0.45 -4.31
N CYS A 514 -9.48 0.53 -4.32
CA CYS A 514 -9.27 1.45 -3.21
C CYS A 514 -10.58 2.13 -2.84
N LEU A 515 -10.99 1.97 -1.57
CA LEU A 515 -12.22 2.59 -1.09
C LEU A 515 -12.08 4.11 -0.99
N GLY A 516 -10.90 4.59 -0.61
CA GLY A 516 -10.60 6.01 -0.42
C GLY A 516 -10.09 6.73 -1.66
N GLN A 517 -10.25 6.18 -2.87
CA GLN A 517 -9.71 6.80 -4.09
C GLN A 517 -10.24 8.23 -4.33
N HIS A 518 -11.52 8.48 -4.04
CA HIS A 518 -12.13 9.80 -4.21
C HIS A 518 -11.64 10.78 -3.15
N LEU A 519 -11.51 10.32 -1.90
CA LEU A 519 -10.92 11.08 -0.79
C LEU A 519 -9.48 11.48 -1.13
N SER A 520 -8.64 10.51 -1.51
CA SER A 520 -7.22 10.74 -1.82
C SER A 520 -7.05 11.69 -3.00
N MET A 521 -7.80 11.49 -4.09
CA MET A 521 -7.71 12.39 -5.25
C MET A 521 -8.25 13.78 -4.94
N MET A 522 -9.27 13.94 -4.12
CA MET A 522 -9.76 15.27 -3.74
C MET A 522 -8.76 16.01 -2.86
N GLU A 523 -8.29 15.36 -1.79
CA GLU A 523 -7.25 15.86 -0.88
C GLU A 523 -6.00 16.28 -1.66
N THR A 524 -5.46 15.39 -2.49
CA THR A 524 -4.22 15.66 -3.21
C THR A 524 -4.37 16.72 -4.30
N GLN A 525 -5.53 16.83 -4.95
CA GLN A 525 -5.81 17.92 -5.90
C GLN A 525 -5.86 19.27 -5.21
N VAL A 526 -6.63 19.39 -4.11
CA VAL A 526 -6.74 20.65 -3.35
C VAL A 526 -5.38 21.03 -2.79
N ALA A 527 -4.66 20.09 -2.17
CA ALA A 527 -3.37 20.38 -1.55
C ALA A 527 -2.33 20.84 -2.58
N LEU A 528 -2.21 20.14 -3.72
CA LEU A 528 -1.24 20.48 -4.76
C LEU A 528 -1.56 21.84 -5.41
N ALA A 529 -2.82 22.05 -5.82
CA ALA A 529 -3.26 23.27 -6.47
C ALA A 529 -3.12 24.48 -5.54
N TYR A 530 -3.58 24.36 -4.29
CA TYR A 530 -3.54 25.46 -3.32
C TYR A 530 -2.11 25.81 -2.89
N LEU A 531 -1.21 24.81 -2.76
CA LEU A 531 0.20 25.06 -2.45
C LEU A 531 0.89 25.86 -3.56
N PHE A 532 0.76 25.43 -4.82
CA PHE A 532 1.43 26.09 -5.95
C PHE A 532 0.79 27.42 -6.36
N LEU A 533 -0.51 27.62 -6.08
CA LEU A 533 -1.16 28.92 -6.22
C LEU A 533 -0.45 30.00 -5.38
N ASN A 534 -0.06 29.64 -4.17
CA ASN A 534 0.42 30.56 -3.15
C ASN A 534 1.95 30.63 -3.05
N TRP A 535 2.68 29.57 -3.41
CA TRP A 535 4.13 29.49 -3.27
C TRP A 535 4.81 29.08 -4.57
N ASP A 536 5.95 29.71 -4.86
CA ASP A 536 6.87 29.22 -5.87
C ASP A 536 8.00 28.45 -5.21
N LEU A 537 7.97 27.13 -5.38
CA LEU A 537 8.87 26.19 -4.71
C LEU A 537 10.02 25.77 -5.62
N GLN A 538 11.17 25.52 -5.01
CA GLN A 538 12.39 25.04 -5.65
C GLN A 538 13.03 23.96 -4.77
N LEU A 539 13.77 23.03 -5.39
CA LEU A 539 14.56 22.06 -4.65
C LEU A 539 15.65 22.77 -3.85
N HIS A 540 15.84 22.38 -2.59
CA HIS A 540 16.94 22.89 -1.80
C HIS A 540 18.28 22.50 -2.44
N GLY A 541 19.16 23.49 -2.63
CA GLY A 541 20.45 23.31 -3.32
C GLY A 541 20.42 23.62 -4.82
N ALA A 542 19.26 23.92 -5.40
CA ALA A 542 19.18 24.38 -6.78
C ALA A 542 19.94 25.71 -6.95
N VAL A 543 20.78 25.79 -7.98
CA VAL A 543 21.57 26.98 -8.34
C VAL A 543 20.78 27.82 -9.34
N SER A 544 21.15 29.10 -9.53
CA SER A 544 20.52 30.00 -10.50
C SER A 544 20.30 29.31 -11.86
N GLN A 545 19.25 29.72 -12.58
CA GLN A 545 18.77 29.07 -13.82
C GLN A 545 19.86 28.84 -14.90
N SER A 546 21.02 29.50 -14.82
CA SER A 546 22.17 29.28 -15.70
C SER A 546 22.75 27.87 -15.64
N ASP A 547 22.78 27.22 -14.46
CA ASP A 547 23.50 25.95 -14.27
C ASP A 547 22.58 24.75 -14.41
N THR A 548 22.06 24.57 -15.62
CA THR A 548 21.07 23.52 -15.93
C THR A 548 21.57 22.10 -15.65
N GLU A 549 22.87 21.83 -15.75
CA GLU A 549 23.44 20.49 -15.51
C GLU A 549 23.45 20.14 -14.02
N ILE A 550 23.91 21.05 -13.16
CA ILE A 550 23.88 20.88 -11.70
C ILE A 550 22.45 20.66 -11.22
N ASN A 551 21.52 21.45 -11.73
CA ASN A 551 20.10 21.30 -11.39
C ASN A 551 19.53 19.95 -11.86
N LYS A 552 19.95 19.43 -13.03
CA LYS A 552 19.56 18.09 -13.49
C LYS A 552 20.12 16.97 -12.61
N GLU A 553 21.37 17.06 -12.18
CA GLU A 553 21.97 16.09 -11.25
C GLU A 553 21.25 16.09 -9.90
N LEU A 554 20.97 17.27 -9.35
CA LEU A 554 20.19 17.42 -8.12
C LEU A 554 18.78 16.82 -8.26
N GLN A 555 18.10 17.11 -9.36
CA GLN A 555 16.79 16.51 -9.66
C GLN A 555 16.90 14.98 -9.70
N GLN A 556 17.89 14.43 -10.41
CA GLN A 556 18.10 12.98 -10.47
C GLN A 556 18.40 12.36 -9.10
N GLU A 557 19.13 13.05 -8.23
CA GLU A 557 19.43 12.58 -6.88
C GLU A 557 18.18 12.58 -5.99
N VAL A 558 17.46 13.71 -5.94
CA VAL A 558 16.20 13.86 -5.18
C VAL A 558 15.14 12.90 -5.71
N GLY A 559 15.09 12.69 -7.02
CA GLY A 559 14.17 11.78 -7.69
C GLY A 559 14.45 10.29 -7.47
N ARG A 560 15.47 9.90 -6.68
CA ARG A 560 15.73 8.49 -6.38
C ARG A 560 14.73 7.95 -5.36
N PRO A 561 13.99 6.88 -5.68
CA PRO A 561 13.06 6.29 -4.73
C PRO A 561 13.78 5.65 -3.55
N HIS A 562 13.15 5.71 -2.38
CA HIS A 562 13.59 4.99 -1.21
C HIS A 562 13.54 3.49 -1.48
N LYS A 563 14.63 2.79 -1.19
CA LYS A 563 14.80 1.38 -1.57
C LYS A 563 13.76 0.46 -0.93
N PHE A 564 13.34 0.74 0.30
CA PHE A 564 12.65 -0.25 1.12
C PHE A 564 11.28 0.21 1.64
N LEU A 565 10.88 1.46 1.42
CA LEU A 565 9.63 1.95 1.99
C LEU A 565 8.50 1.74 0.99
N ILE A 566 7.38 1.24 1.49
CA ILE A 566 6.12 1.19 0.78
C ILE A 566 5.10 1.87 1.71
N PRO A 567 4.49 3.00 1.31
CA PRO A 567 4.58 3.61 -0.02
C PRO A 567 5.97 4.15 -0.41
N ILE A 568 6.28 4.12 -1.71
CA ILE A 568 7.55 4.62 -2.23
C ILE A 568 7.57 6.15 -2.14
N VAL A 569 8.62 6.69 -1.53
CA VAL A 569 8.91 8.13 -1.38
C VAL A 569 10.34 8.42 -1.84
N PRO A 570 10.75 9.69 -2.07
CA PRO A 570 12.15 10.05 -2.26
C PRO A 570 13.05 9.56 -1.12
N GLY A 571 14.26 9.09 -1.45
CA GLY A 571 15.17 8.46 -0.49
C GLY A 571 15.61 9.38 0.66
N ASN A 572 15.70 10.69 0.42
CA ASN A 572 16.19 11.70 1.37
C ASN A 572 15.12 12.75 1.72
N GLY A 573 13.85 12.41 1.56
CA GLY A 573 12.73 13.37 1.65
C GLY A 573 12.68 14.33 0.46
N LEU A 574 11.78 15.29 0.51
CA LEU A 574 11.64 16.35 -0.51
C LEU A 574 11.95 17.69 0.14
N LYS A 575 13.24 18.03 0.17
CA LYS A 575 13.74 19.28 0.76
C LYS A 575 13.53 20.42 -0.21
N VAL A 576 12.78 21.43 0.21
CA VAL A 576 12.45 22.58 -0.63
C VAL A 576 12.77 23.90 0.07
N VAL A 577 12.95 24.91 -0.77
CA VAL A 577 12.89 26.33 -0.43
C VAL A 577 11.85 26.98 -1.34
N GLY A 578 11.42 28.19 -1.04
CA GLY A 578 10.52 28.91 -1.93
C GLY A 578 10.20 30.29 -1.41
N HIS A 579 9.45 31.03 -2.20
CA HIS A 579 8.90 32.32 -1.80
C HIS A 579 7.40 32.36 -2.05
N PRO A 580 6.63 33.16 -1.29
CA PRO A 580 5.25 33.44 -1.63
C PRO A 580 5.15 33.99 -3.05
N ARG A 581 4.12 33.58 -3.80
CA ARG A 581 3.80 34.20 -5.09
C ARG A 581 3.18 35.59 -4.84
N PRO A 582 3.38 36.55 -5.76
CA PRO A 582 2.67 37.83 -5.69
C PRO A 582 1.17 37.60 -5.62
N ARG A 583 0.47 38.38 -4.80
CA ARG A 583 -1.00 38.38 -4.76
C ARG A 583 -1.53 38.81 -6.14
N TYR A 584 -2.52 38.08 -6.64
CA TYR A 584 -3.21 38.37 -7.89
C TYR A 584 -4.34 39.38 -7.70
#